data_AF-V8NBX7-F1
#
_entry.id   AF-V8NBX7-F1
#
_cell.length_a   1.000
_cell.length_b   1.000
_cell.length_c   1.000
_cell.angle_alpha   90.00
_cell.angle_beta   90.00
_cell.angle_gamma   90.00
#
_symmetry.space_group_name_H-M   'P 1'
#
loop_
_entity.id
_entity.type
_entity.pdbx_description
1 polymer ?
#
loop_
_entity_poly.entity_id
_entity_poly.type
_entity_poly.pdbx_seq_one_letter_code
_entity_poly.pdbx_strand_id
1 'polypeptide(L)'
;MACGLLMLCPRGSPTSMGHPLPKPLQGPYTPHPSVNHTPLSGPEKGSPAASDNYDDYYEDYYDSFQTTKPPHSISPGSLTPFCAYDRCKHLQVPCMELSRLSKCLCPGITGSDVTPDAPRLRAVHVSETRASLHWCAPSSTVHMYHLKYCLPGEDFILGPPLNSTVRITVLSDLVPGTEYLLCVVAANKAGSSPTDDGIREHGPCRRVRTPAHQMTYVYIAVGLASMVILGVVSVLLWRFYIRKAKPIQHGSLDNILDGELSSGHAGATNSSFRTEEHL
;
A
#
# COMPACT_ATOMS: atom_id res chain seq x y z
N MET A 1 1.05 17.56 55.35
CA MET A 1 1.91 16.38 55.11
C MET A 1 1.56 15.85 53.72
N ALA A 2 2.38 16.21 52.71
CA ALA A 2 3.22 15.30 51.90
C ALA A 2 2.40 14.25 51.11
N CYS A 3 2.05 14.47 49.83
CA CYS A 3 2.88 14.38 48.59
C CYS A 3 3.36 12.94 48.28
N GLY A 4 2.92 12.40 47.14
CA GLY A 4 3.36 11.10 46.64
C GLY A 4 2.66 10.65 45.36
N LEU A 5 2.95 11.32 44.23
CA LEU A 5 2.64 10.88 42.87
C LEU A 5 3.49 9.65 42.52
N LEU A 6 2.87 8.53 42.16
CA LEU A 6 3.56 7.37 41.58
C LEU A 6 3.59 7.49 40.05
N MET A 7 4.74 7.94 39.55
CA MET A 7 5.19 7.79 38.17
C MET A 7 5.64 6.33 37.95
N LEU A 8 5.11 5.66 36.93
CA LEU A 8 5.68 4.43 36.38
C LEU A 8 5.84 4.59 34.88
N CYS A 9 7.09 4.69 34.46
CA CYS A 9 7.59 4.57 33.10
C CYS A 9 9.00 3.92 33.20
N PRO A 10 9.55 3.34 32.12
CA PRO A 10 9.66 1.90 31.95
C PRO A 10 11.09 1.37 32.05
N ARG A 11 11.25 0.07 32.32
CA ARG A 11 12.52 -0.66 32.20
C ARG A 11 12.45 -1.57 30.96
N GLY A 12 13.12 -1.16 29.90
CA GLY A 12 13.41 -1.97 28.72
C GLY A 12 14.82 -1.63 28.22
N SER A 13 15.72 -2.61 28.29
CA SER A 13 17.17 -2.50 28.16
C SER A 13 17.67 -2.11 26.76
N PRO A 14 18.90 -1.56 26.66
CA PRO A 14 19.54 -1.23 25.38
C PRO A 14 20.23 -2.48 24.81
N THR A 15 19.89 -2.87 23.58
CA THR A 15 20.69 -3.81 22.81
C THR A 15 21.20 -3.16 21.53
N SER A 16 22.53 -3.01 21.51
CA SER A 16 23.40 -3.15 20.35
C SER A 16 23.22 -2.17 19.20
N MET A 17 23.96 -1.06 19.30
CA MET A 17 24.31 -0.23 18.15
C MET A 17 24.96 -1.08 17.05
N GLY A 18 24.34 -1.09 15.88
CA GLY A 18 24.96 -1.56 14.65
C GLY A 18 26.09 -0.62 14.24
N HIS A 19 27.24 -1.21 13.92
CA HIS A 19 28.50 -0.57 13.59
C HIS A 19 28.43 0.49 12.46
N PRO A 20 29.36 1.47 12.44
CA PRO A 20 29.54 2.37 11.31
C PRO A 20 30.01 1.60 10.06
N LEU A 21 29.45 1.98 8.90
CA LEU A 21 29.84 1.50 7.57
C LEU A 21 31.32 1.85 7.28
N PRO A 22 32.14 0.93 6.73
CA PRO A 22 33.54 1.23 6.41
C PRO A 22 33.67 2.24 5.24
N LYS A 23 34.63 3.16 5.37
CA LYS A 23 35.04 4.11 4.32
C LYS A 23 35.58 3.35 3.08
N PRO A 24 35.43 3.89 1.86
CA PRO A 24 35.99 3.27 0.66
C PRO A 24 37.53 3.30 0.70
N LEU A 25 38.15 2.14 0.50
CA LEU A 25 39.58 2.03 0.19
C LEU A 25 39.81 2.62 -1.21
N GLN A 26 40.50 3.76 -1.26
CA GLN A 26 41.13 4.27 -2.48
C GLN A 26 42.37 3.43 -2.77
N GLY A 27 42.38 2.76 -3.92
CA GLY A 27 43.54 2.04 -4.44
C GLY A 27 43.60 2.16 -5.97
N PRO A 28 44.79 2.13 -6.59
CA PRO A 28 45.05 2.77 -7.88
C PRO A 28 44.64 1.93 -9.10
N TYR A 29 44.24 2.64 -10.15
CA TYR A 29 44.02 2.17 -11.51
C TYR A 29 45.20 1.34 -12.06
N THR A 30 44.88 0.20 -12.68
CA THR A 30 45.68 -0.37 -13.78
C THR A 30 44.73 -0.85 -14.90
N PRO A 31 44.99 -0.49 -16.17
CA PRO A 31 44.13 -0.84 -17.31
C PRO A 31 44.49 -2.23 -17.88
N HIS A 32 43.48 -3.05 -18.18
CA HIS A 32 43.65 -4.26 -18.99
C HIS A 32 43.07 -4.06 -20.41
N PRO A 33 43.66 -4.72 -21.43
CA PRO A 33 43.66 -4.24 -22.81
C PRO A 33 42.41 -4.62 -23.61
N SER A 34 42.09 -3.72 -24.55
CA SER A 34 41.14 -3.93 -25.66
C SER A 34 41.45 -5.20 -26.44
N VAL A 35 40.41 -6.00 -26.68
CA VAL A 35 40.44 -7.02 -27.73
C VAL A 35 39.27 -6.72 -28.68
N ASN A 36 39.64 -6.28 -29.88
CA ASN A 36 38.75 -6.10 -31.02
C ASN A 36 38.59 -7.43 -31.77
N HIS A 37 37.35 -7.82 -32.04
CA HIS A 37 36.98 -8.80 -33.07
C HIS A 37 35.80 -8.16 -33.80
N THR A 38 35.84 -7.85 -35.10
CA THR A 38 35.82 -8.71 -36.31
C THR A 38 35.95 -7.73 -37.53
N PRO A 39 36.16 -8.11 -38.81
CA PRO A 39 35.56 -9.25 -39.53
C PRO A 39 36.52 -10.04 -40.44
N LEU A 40 36.24 -11.33 -40.67
CA LEU A 40 36.90 -12.11 -41.72
C LEU A 40 35.85 -12.55 -42.75
N SER A 41 35.85 -11.85 -43.89
CA SER A 41 35.23 -12.28 -45.15
C SER A 41 36.10 -13.34 -45.82
N GLY A 42 35.47 -14.35 -46.41
CA GLY A 42 36.07 -15.26 -47.38
C GLY A 42 35.00 -16.06 -48.13
N PRO A 43 35.20 -16.38 -49.42
CA PRO A 43 34.12 -16.51 -50.41
C PRO A 43 33.92 -17.93 -50.98
N GLU A 44 33.04 -18.01 -51.99
CA GLU A 44 32.79 -19.11 -52.95
C GLU A 44 31.92 -20.29 -52.47
N LYS A 45 31.09 -20.96 -53.30
CA LYS A 45 30.50 -20.77 -54.64
C LYS A 45 29.69 -22.05 -54.92
N GLY A 46 28.57 -21.91 -55.64
CA GLY A 46 28.02 -22.99 -56.47
C GLY A 46 26.88 -23.81 -55.86
N SER A 47 25.65 -23.38 -56.15
CA SER A 47 24.49 -24.28 -56.23
C SER A 47 24.31 -24.75 -57.68
N PRO A 48 23.90 -26.01 -57.90
CA PRO A 48 23.09 -26.35 -59.06
C PRO A 48 21.63 -26.58 -58.65
N ALA A 49 20.73 -26.02 -59.46
CA ALA A 49 19.30 -26.27 -59.42
C ALA A 49 18.98 -27.67 -59.95
N ALA A 50 17.93 -28.27 -59.38
CA ALA A 50 17.34 -29.53 -59.80
C ALA A 50 16.23 -29.30 -60.84
N SER A 51 16.13 -30.19 -61.84
CA SER A 51 14.87 -30.53 -62.50
C SER A 51 14.95 -31.90 -63.18
N ASP A 52 13.77 -32.54 -63.26
CA ASP A 52 13.40 -33.71 -64.09
C ASP A 52 13.81 -35.09 -63.51
N ASN A 53 12.98 -36.14 -63.49
CA ASN A 53 11.82 -36.50 -64.31
C ASN A 53 10.93 -37.58 -63.59
N TYR A 54 9.72 -37.76 -64.13
CA TYR A 54 8.54 -38.57 -63.81
C TYR A 54 8.67 -40.12 -63.69
N ASP A 55 7.66 -40.72 -63.00
CA ASP A 55 6.77 -41.87 -63.39
C ASP A 55 6.43 -42.74 -62.15
N ASP A 56 5.20 -42.69 -61.62
CA ASP A 56 3.94 -43.41 -61.99
C ASP A 56 3.86 -44.85 -61.42
N TYR A 57 2.82 -45.13 -60.62
CA TYR A 57 1.99 -46.36 -60.61
C TYR A 57 0.98 -46.37 -59.44
N TYR A 58 -0.15 -47.03 -59.69
CA TYR A 58 -1.53 -46.81 -59.22
C TYR A 58 -1.96 -47.65 -57.97
N GLU A 59 -2.75 -47.00 -57.10
CA GLU A 59 -3.82 -47.35 -56.13
C GLU A 59 -4.10 -48.73 -55.46
N ASP A 60 -4.72 -48.56 -54.27
CA ASP A 60 -5.73 -49.36 -53.54
C ASP A 60 -5.38 -50.62 -52.72
N TYR A 61 -5.46 -50.50 -51.37
CA TYR A 61 -6.29 -51.39 -50.53
C TYR A 61 -6.50 -50.84 -49.10
N TYR A 62 -7.75 -50.92 -48.60
CA TYR A 62 -8.18 -50.49 -47.27
C TYR A 62 -7.84 -51.48 -46.14
N ASP A 63 -7.56 -50.88 -44.97
CA ASP A 63 -7.87 -51.28 -43.59
C ASP A 63 -7.14 -52.45 -42.89
N SER A 64 -6.34 -52.11 -41.88
CA SER A 64 -6.17 -52.92 -40.68
C SER A 64 -5.69 -52.05 -39.51
N PHE A 65 -6.63 -51.72 -38.62
CA PHE A 65 -6.32 -51.25 -37.28
C PHE A 65 -5.67 -52.37 -36.46
N GLN A 66 -4.42 -52.16 -36.01
CA GLN A 66 -3.99 -52.79 -34.76
C GLN A 66 -2.93 -51.98 -34.00
N THR A 67 -3.36 -51.55 -32.81
CA THR A 67 -2.60 -50.94 -31.72
C THR A 67 -1.21 -51.54 -31.54
N THR A 68 -0.17 -50.72 -31.75
CA THR A 68 1.16 -50.98 -31.20
C THR A 68 1.61 -49.75 -30.43
N LYS A 69 1.80 -49.98 -29.12
CA LYS A 69 2.47 -49.17 -28.11
C LYS A 69 3.42 -48.10 -28.69
N PRO A 70 3.37 -46.82 -28.25
CA PRO A 70 4.29 -45.82 -28.76
C PRO A 70 5.73 -46.25 -28.47
N PRO A 71 6.63 -46.26 -29.48
CA PRO A 71 8.04 -46.50 -29.25
C PRO A 71 8.57 -45.36 -28.37
N HIS A 72 9.40 -45.74 -27.40
CA HIS A 72 10.14 -44.83 -26.54
C HIS A 72 10.62 -43.60 -27.31
N SER A 73 10.14 -42.44 -26.89
CA SER A 73 10.61 -41.15 -27.39
C SER A 73 12.12 -41.07 -27.20
N ILE A 74 12.86 -41.19 -28.30
CA ILE A 74 14.19 -40.64 -28.42
C ILE A 74 13.98 -39.12 -28.40
N SER A 75 14.13 -38.51 -27.22
CA SER A 75 14.02 -37.07 -27.03
C SER A 75 15.12 -36.35 -27.83
N PRO A 76 14.78 -35.46 -28.78
CA PRO A 76 15.75 -34.60 -29.42
C PRO A 76 15.97 -33.35 -28.57
N GLY A 77 17.20 -33.17 -28.06
CA GLY A 77 17.71 -31.89 -27.56
C GLY A 77 17.57 -31.69 -26.05
N SER A 78 18.71 -31.74 -25.36
CA SER A 78 18.88 -31.22 -24.00
C SER A 78 18.49 -29.75 -23.93
N LEU A 79 17.26 -29.44 -23.53
CA LEU A 79 16.80 -28.09 -23.21
C LEU A 79 17.57 -27.59 -21.98
N THR A 80 18.55 -26.69 -22.18
CA THR A 80 19.21 -26.02 -21.05
C THR A 80 18.15 -25.30 -20.21
N PRO A 81 18.02 -25.62 -18.91
CA PRO A 81 16.95 -25.06 -18.10
C PRO A 81 17.17 -23.56 -17.83
N PHE A 82 16.08 -22.78 -17.81
CA PHE A 82 16.12 -21.39 -17.36
C PHE A 82 16.32 -21.32 -15.86
N CYS A 83 16.96 -20.24 -15.40
CA CYS A 83 17.13 -19.98 -13.99
C CYS A 83 15.78 -19.75 -13.31
N ALA A 84 15.60 -20.33 -12.12
CA ALA A 84 14.45 -20.10 -11.25
C ALA A 84 14.51 -18.70 -10.61
N TYR A 85 14.45 -17.67 -11.44
CA TYR A 85 14.51 -16.26 -11.06
C TYR A 85 13.13 -15.62 -11.23
N ASP A 86 12.55 -15.14 -10.12
CA ASP A 86 11.25 -14.48 -10.13
C ASP A 86 11.43 -12.96 -10.11
N ARG A 87 11.10 -12.28 -11.20
CA ARG A 87 11.26 -10.82 -11.34
C ARG A 87 10.58 -10.02 -10.23
N CYS A 88 9.58 -10.55 -9.55
CA CYS A 88 8.81 -9.88 -8.52
C CYS A 88 9.27 -10.20 -7.08
N LYS A 89 10.23 -11.12 -6.90
CA LYS A 89 10.66 -11.56 -5.56
C LYS A 89 11.66 -10.59 -4.93
N HIS A 90 11.31 -10.12 -3.73
CA HIS A 90 12.12 -9.18 -2.95
C HIS A 90 13.38 -9.84 -2.38
N LEU A 91 14.53 -9.15 -2.46
CA LEU A 91 15.83 -9.57 -1.93
C LEU A 91 16.29 -10.96 -2.40
N GLN A 92 15.87 -11.38 -3.58
CA GLN A 92 16.37 -12.61 -4.17
C GLN A 92 17.81 -12.46 -4.66
N VAL A 93 18.49 -13.59 -4.81
CA VAL A 93 19.79 -13.68 -5.45
C VAL A 93 19.67 -13.24 -6.92
N PRO A 94 20.57 -12.37 -7.43
CA PRO A 94 20.56 -11.96 -8.84
C PRO A 94 20.69 -13.14 -9.79
N CYS A 95 20.02 -13.07 -10.95
CA CYS A 95 20.01 -14.17 -11.92
C CYS A 95 21.42 -14.57 -12.38
N MET A 96 22.34 -13.61 -12.55
CA MET A 96 23.73 -13.87 -12.93
C MET A 96 24.44 -14.83 -11.96
N GLU A 97 24.17 -14.70 -10.66
CA GLU A 97 24.77 -15.58 -9.66
C GLU A 97 24.11 -16.97 -9.68
N LEU A 98 22.78 -17.03 -9.88
CA LEU A 98 22.09 -18.31 -10.09
C LEU A 98 22.64 -19.07 -11.31
N SER A 99 22.84 -18.37 -12.43
CA SER A 99 23.44 -18.94 -13.65
C SER A 99 24.84 -19.48 -13.39
N ARG A 100 25.65 -18.77 -12.60
CA ARG A 100 26.99 -19.23 -12.23
C ARG A 100 26.95 -20.54 -11.43
N LEU A 101 25.98 -20.68 -10.52
CA LEU A 101 25.83 -21.83 -9.63
C LEU A 101 25.23 -23.06 -10.31
N SER A 102 24.16 -22.90 -11.10
CA SER A 102 23.40 -24.02 -11.69
C SER A 102 23.51 -24.14 -13.20
N LYS A 103 24.34 -23.33 -13.86
CA LYS A 103 24.54 -23.32 -15.32
C LYS A 103 23.24 -23.15 -16.11
N CYS A 104 22.25 -22.50 -15.50
CA CYS A 104 20.99 -22.15 -16.12
C CYS A 104 21.10 -20.89 -16.97
N LEU A 105 20.14 -20.71 -17.87
CA LEU A 105 20.04 -19.49 -18.69
C LEU A 105 19.19 -18.43 -17.99
N CYS A 106 19.72 -17.22 -17.90
CA CYS A 106 18.92 -16.06 -17.55
C CYS A 106 18.15 -15.57 -18.78
N PRO A 107 16.89 -15.12 -18.61
CA PRO A 107 16.18 -14.41 -19.68
C PRO A 107 17.03 -13.24 -20.18
N GLY A 108 16.97 -12.95 -21.48
CA GLY A 108 17.71 -11.85 -22.07
C GLY A 108 17.43 -10.55 -21.34
N ILE A 109 18.50 -9.96 -20.78
CA ILE A 109 18.49 -8.62 -20.19
C ILE A 109 19.25 -7.69 -21.12
N THR A 110 18.73 -6.49 -21.36
CA THR A 110 19.50 -5.46 -22.06
C THR A 110 20.75 -5.12 -21.25
N GLY A 111 21.86 -4.80 -21.95
CA GLY A 111 23.14 -4.46 -21.32
C GLY A 111 23.06 -3.17 -20.49
N SER A 112 24.07 -2.92 -19.66
CA SER A 112 24.11 -1.73 -18.80
C SER A 112 24.32 -0.43 -19.58
N ASP A 113 24.75 -0.48 -20.85
CA ASP A 113 24.87 0.66 -21.77
C ASP A 113 23.54 1.09 -22.43
N VAL A 114 22.46 0.38 -22.13
CA VAL A 114 21.11 0.69 -22.63
C VAL A 114 20.24 1.09 -21.44
N THR A 115 19.49 2.18 -21.57
CA THR A 115 18.56 2.64 -20.54
C THR A 115 17.58 1.52 -20.17
N PRO A 116 17.30 1.27 -18.87
CA PRO A 116 16.40 0.21 -18.47
C PRO A 116 14.96 0.46 -18.92
N ASP A 117 14.23 -0.62 -19.20
CA ASP A 117 12.77 -0.57 -19.33
C ASP A 117 12.11 -0.22 -17.99
N ALA A 118 10.88 0.26 -18.06
CA ALA A 118 10.09 0.58 -16.87
C ALA A 118 9.78 -0.68 -16.03
N PRO A 119 9.97 -0.63 -14.69
CA PRO A 119 9.46 -1.64 -13.78
C PRO A 119 7.94 -1.77 -13.88
N ARG A 120 7.41 -2.94 -13.51
CA ARG A 120 5.97 -3.17 -13.45
C ARG A 120 5.50 -3.09 -12.02
N LEU A 121 4.80 -2.01 -11.65
CA LEU A 121 4.22 -1.85 -10.33
C LEU A 121 3.01 -2.77 -10.20
N ARG A 122 3.02 -3.68 -9.21
CA ARG A 122 2.01 -4.73 -9.03
C ARG A 122 1.00 -4.40 -7.95
N ALA A 123 1.46 -3.91 -6.81
CA ALA A 123 0.60 -3.60 -5.69
C ALA A 123 1.06 -2.32 -5.00
N VAL A 124 0.07 -1.53 -4.58
CA VAL A 124 0.28 -0.36 -3.73
C VAL A 124 -0.74 -0.42 -2.60
N HIS A 125 -0.25 -0.57 -1.37
CA HIS A 125 -1.08 -0.56 -0.16
C HIS A 125 -0.90 0.77 0.54
N VAL A 126 -2.00 1.47 0.81
CA VAL A 126 -1.98 2.84 1.32
C VAL A 126 -2.66 2.91 2.67
N SER A 127 -2.00 3.59 3.60
CA SER A 127 -2.50 3.96 4.92
C SER A 127 -2.58 5.49 5.01
N GLU A 128 -3.03 6.03 6.15
CA GLU A 128 -3.16 7.49 6.33
C GLU A 128 -1.84 8.23 6.07
N THR A 129 -0.70 7.65 6.48
CA THR A 129 0.62 8.31 6.41
C THR A 129 1.70 7.49 5.72
N ARG A 130 1.34 6.35 5.11
CA ARG A 130 2.30 5.43 4.50
C ARG A 130 1.77 4.80 3.22
N ALA A 131 2.67 4.46 2.31
CA ALA A 131 2.37 3.64 1.15
C ALA A 131 3.44 2.55 0.96
N SER A 132 3.03 1.29 0.85
CA SER A 132 3.90 0.18 0.49
C SER A 132 3.75 -0.15 -0.98
N LEU A 133 4.86 -0.18 -1.71
CA LEU A 133 4.90 -0.47 -3.14
C LEU A 133 5.59 -1.80 -3.39
N HIS A 134 5.03 -2.62 -4.27
CA HIS A 134 5.63 -3.87 -4.75
C HIS A 134 5.68 -3.90 -6.27
N TRP A 135 6.84 -4.22 -6.85
CA TRP A 135 7.06 -4.22 -8.30
C TRP A 135 7.82 -5.46 -8.79
N CYS A 136 7.75 -5.70 -10.09
CA CYS A 136 8.59 -6.66 -10.80
C CYS A 136 9.68 -5.94 -11.58
N ALA A 137 10.88 -6.52 -11.62
CA ALA A 137 11.98 -6.01 -12.40
C ALA A 137 11.70 -6.04 -13.93
N PRO A 138 12.23 -5.06 -14.69
CA PRO A 138 12.26 -5.12 -16.14
C PRO A 138 13.23 -6.20 -16.64
N SER A 139 13.17 -6.50 -17.94
CA SER A 139 14.16 -7.34 -18.63
C SER A 139 15.37 -6.51 -19.06
N SER A 140 15.98 -5.81 -18.10
CA SER A 140 17.09 -4.89 -18.33
C SER A 140 18.11 -5.00 -17.21
N THR A 141 19.36 -4.63 -17.48
CA THR A 141 20.37 -4.50 -16.42
C THR A 141 20.04 -3.30 -15.54
N VAL A 142 19.76 -3.55 -14.25
CA VAL A 142 19.42 -2.52 -13.25
C VAL A 142 20.49 -2.52 -12.16
N HIS A 143 21.06 -1.35 -11.87
CA HIS A 143 21.99 -1.17 -10.75
C HIS A 143 21.24 -0.78 -9.46
N MET A 144 20.19 0.02 -9.59
CA MET A 144 19.42 0.55 -8.48
C MET A 144 18.00 0.91 -8.88
N TYR A 145 17.12 1.03 -7.90
CA TYR A 145 15.81 1.63 -8.06
C TYR A 145 15.71 2.93 -7.28
N HIS A 146 14.81 3.80 -7.72
CA HIS A 146 14.39 4.97 -6.97
C HIS A 146 12.87 4.99 -6.87
N LEU A 147 12.37 5.46 -5.73
CA LEU A 147 10.99 5.88 -5.63
C LEU A 147 10.91 7.36 -6.01
N LYS A 148 9.95 7.71 -6.85
CA LYS A 148 9.70 9.07 -7.28
C LYS A 148 8.23 9.39 -7.00
N TYR A 149 7.93 10.50 -6.33
CA TYR A 149 6.55 10.83 -5.98
C TYR A 149 6.28 12.33 -6.00
N CYS A 150 5.03 12.72 -6.29
CA CYS A 150 4.59 14.11 -6.24
C CYS A 150 3.12 14.20 -5.84
N LEU A 151 2.71 15.40 -5.44
CA LEU A 151 1.31 15.80 -5.43
C LEU A 151 0.88 16.20 -6.85
N PRO A 152 -0.41 16.12 -7.19
CA PRO A 152 -0.92 16.59 -8.47
C PRO A 152 -0.52 18.04 -8.75
N GLY A 153 0.19 18.27 -9.86
CA GLY A 153 0.64 19.61 -10.27
C GLY A 153 1.92 20.11 -9.60
N GLU A 154 2.54 19.30 -8.74
CA GLU A 154 3.83 19.62 -8.12
C GLU A 154 5.00 18.88 -8.76
N ASP A 155 6.21 19.36 -8.46
CA ASP A 155 7.45 18.71 -8.85
C ASP A 155 7.66 17.39 -8.12
N PHE A 156 8.41 16.50 -8.77
CA PHE A 156 8.71 15.19 -8.20
C PHE A 156 9.82 15.24 -7.16
N ILE A 157 9.55 14.57 -6.05
CA ILE A 157 10.52 14.25 -5.01
C ILE A 157 11.14 12.89 -5.34
N LEU A 158 12.47 12.81 -5.33
CA LEU A 158 13.21 11.58 -5.53
C LEU A 158 13.65 11.01 -4.18
N GLY A 159 13.25 9.78 -3.90
CA GLY A 159 13.66 9.03 -2.73
C GLY A 159 15.09 8.52 -2.80
N PRO A 160 15.61 7.99 -1.68
CA PRO A 160 16.95 7.42 -1.62
C PRO A 160 17.09 6.22 -2.56
N PRO A 161 18.32 5.91 -2.99
CA PRO A 161 18.59 4.76 -3.85
C PRO A 161 18.29 3.44 -3.13
N LEU A 162 17.69 2.50 -3.86
CA LEU A 162 17.38 1.15 -3.41
C LEU A 162 18.21 0.15 -4.20
N ASN A 163 18.70 -0.90 -3.54
CA ASN A 163 19.49 -1.95 -4.19
C ASN A 163 18.71 -2.65 -5.31
N SER A 164 19.42 -3.15 -6.33
CA SER A 164 18.83 -3.85 -7.50
C SER A 164 18.05 -5.13 -7.17
N THR A 165 18.19 -5.68 -5.96
CA THR A 165 17.44 -6.85 -5.47
C THR A 165 16.13 -6.48 -4.78
N VAL A 166 15.90 -5.21 -4.47
CA VAL A 166 14.69 -4.73 -3.79
C VAL A 166 13.50 -4.76 -4.74
N ARG A 167 12.38 -5.31 -4.27
CA ARG A 167 11.08 -5.30 -4.98
C ARG A 167 9.94 -4.69 -4.18
N ILE A 168 10.21 -4.31 -2.92
CA ILE A 168 9.22 -3.79 -1.98
C ILE A 168 9.86 -2.61 -1.27
N THR A 169 9.14 -1.49 -1.16
CA THR A 169 9.57 -0.34 -0.35
C THR A 169 8.37 0.29 0.34
N VAL A 170 8.63 1.08 1.38
CA VAL A 170 7.62 1.83 2.12
C VAL A 170 7.98 3.31 2.08
N LEU A 171 7.06 4.11 1.55
CA LEU A 171 7.07 5.56 1.69
C LEU A 171 6.34 5.92 2.98
N SER A 172 6.97 6.76 3.80
CA SER A 172 6.40 7.27 5.06
C SER A 172 6.13 8.76 4.95
N ASP A 173 5.56 9.32 6.01
CA ASP A 173 5.32 10.76 6.17
C ASP A 173 4.42 11.36 5.08
N LEU A 174 3.47 10.55 4.58
CA LEU A 174 2.40 11.04 3.70
C LEU A 174 1.39 11.83 4.52
N VAL A 175 0.78 12.82 3.88
CA VAL A 175 -0.29 13.62 4.47
C VAL A 175 -1.61 12.85 4.30
N PRO A 176 -2.41 12.65 5.36
CA PRO A 176 -3.75 12.02 5.25
C PRO A 176 -4.71 12.81 4.36
N GLY A 177 -5.57 12.12 3.62
CA GLY A 177 -6.57 12.73 2.73
C GLY A 177 -6.02 13.34 1.45
N THR A 178 -4.75 13.09 1.11
CA THR A 178 -4.01 13.70 0.00
C THR A 178 -3.81 12.72 -1.15
N GLU A 179 -3.86 13.23 -2.39
CA GLU A 179 -3.56 12.46 -3.58
C GLU A 179 -2.06 12.53 -3.91
N TYR A 180 -1.50 11.41 -4.35
CA TYR A 180 -0.11 11.27 -4.74
C TYR A 180 0.00 10.46 -6.04
N LEU A 181 0.95 10.83 -6.89
CA LEU A 181 1.46 9.97 -7.96
C LEU A 181 2.75 9.32 -7.48
N LEU A 182 2.75 7.99 -7.34
CA LEU A 182 3.92 7.23 -6.91
C LEU A 182 4.49 6.43 -8.08
N CYS A 183 5.79 6.53 -8.33
CA CYS A 183 6.50 5.89 -9.44
C CYS A 183 7.72 5.13 -8.95
N VAL A 184 7.96 3.93 -9.48
CA VAL A 184 9.22 3.20 -9.30
C VAL A 184 10.05 3.30 -10.57
N VAL A 185 11.29 3.76 -10.43
CA VAL A 185 12.22 4.00 -11.55
C VAL A 185 13.39 3.04 -11.44
N ALA A 186 13.72 2.34 -12.52
CA ALA A 186 14.96 1.56 -12.62
C ALA A 186 16.08 2.43 -13.20
N ALA A 187 17.29 2.30 -12.67
CA ALA A 187 18.45 3.04 -13.15
C ALA A 187 19.68 2.15 -13.33
N ASN A 188 20.49 2.48 -14.34
CA ASN A 188 21.82 1.93 -14.60
C ASN A 188 22.76 3.04 -15.12
N LYS A 189 23.93 2.69 -15.67
CA LYS A 189 24.90 3.68 -16.17
C LYS A 189 24.43 4.47 -17.40
N ALA A 190 23.48 3.93 -18.17
CA ALA A 190 22.93 4.60 -19.35
C ALA A 190 21.82 5.60 -19.02
N GLY A 191 21.15 5.42 -17.87
CA GLY A 191 20.15 6.37 -17.39
C GLY A 191 19.06 5.71 -16.56
N SER A 192 17.90 6.37 -16.54
CA SER A 192 16.71 5.97 -15.79
C SER A 192 15.56 5.59 -16.72
N SER A 193 14.77 4.61 -16.30
CA SER A 193 13.59 4.15 -17.03
C SER A 193 12.51 5.23 -17.14
N PRO A 194 11.65 5.21 -18.17
CA PRO A 194 10.54 6.14 -18.28
C PRO A 194 9.50 5.93 -17.15
N THR A 195 8.74 6.99 -16.87
CA THR A 195 7.56 7.00 -15.98
C THR A 195 6.29 7.28 -16.78
N ASP A 196 5.12 7.08 -16.17
CA ASP A 196 3.83 7.43 -16.77
C ASP A 196 2.93 8.21 -15.79
N ASP A 197 1.68 8.43 -16.19
CA ASP A 197 0.68 9.20 -15.43
C ASP A 197 -0.02 8.39 -14.32
N GLY A 198 0.33 7.10 -14.16
CA GLY A 198 -0.25 6.19 -13.18
C GLY A 198 -1.63 5.63 -13.54
N ILE A 199 -2.10 5.79 -14.79
CA ILE A 199 -3.37 5.21 -15.27
C ILE A 199 -3.17 3.75 -15.71
N ARG A 200 -1.99 3.40 -16.22
CA ARG A 200 -1.70 2.06 -16.74
C ARG A 200 -1.65 1.04 -15.62
N GLU A 201 -2.43 -0.03 -15.74
CA GLU A 201 -2.53 -1.09 -14.72
C GLU A 201 -1.18 -1.76 -14.41
N HIS A 202 -0.31 -1.88 -15.42
CA HIS A 202 1.00 -2.52 -15.31
C HIS A 202 2.16 -1.55 -15.56
N GLY A 203 1.92 -0.25 -15.40
CA GLY A 203 2.93 0.79 -15.53
C GLY A 203 3.89 0.88 -14.33
N PRO A 204 4.91 1.74 -14.41
CA PRO A 204 5.82 2.03 -13.29
C PRO A 204 5.18 2.90 -12.20
N CYS A 205 4.04 3.56 -12.48
CA CYS A 205 3.40 4.48 -11.55
C CYS A 205 1.97 4.10 -11.15
N ARG A 206 1.49 4.72 -10.06
CA ARG A 206 0.11 4.62 -9.58
C ARG A 206 -0.32 5.92 -8.91
N ARG A 207 -1.51 6.41 -9.26
CA ARG A 207 -2.19 7.44 -8.47
C ARG A 207 -2.89 6.81 -7.28
N VAL A 208 -2.64 7.36 -6.10
CA VAL A 208 -3.23 6.89 -4.86
C VAL A 208 -3.71 8.07 -4.02
N ARG A 209 -4.73 7.81 -3.20
CA ARG A 209 -5.20 8.77 -2.20
C ARG A 209 -5.05 8.17 -0.82
N THR A 210 -4.39 8.87 0.08
CA THR A 210 -4.33 8.47 1.49
C THR A 210 -5.71 8.64 2.13
N PRO A 211 -6.15 7.70 2.97
CA PRO A 211 -7.35 7.89 3.77
C PRO A 211 -7.26 9.17 4.61
N ALA A 212 -8.38 9.87 4.77
CA ALA A 212 -8.45 11.02 5.67
C ALA A 212 -8.41 10.53 7.13
N HIS A 213 -7.84 11.35 8.01
CA HIS A 213 -7.71 11.02 9.43
C HIS A 213 -9.10 10.88 10.09
N GLN A 214 -9.51 9.65 10.41
CA GLN A 214 -10.85 9.38 10.93
C GLN A 214 -11.00 9.70 12.43
N MET A 215 -9.89 9.81 13.16
CA MET A 215 -9.91 9.93 14.63
C MET A 215 -10.58 11.23 15.11
N THR A 216 -10.49 12.32 14.35
CA THR A 216 -11.15 13.58 14.70
C THR A 216 -12.66 13.42 14.84
N TYR A 217 -13.30 12.66 13.95
CA TYR A 217 -14.74 12.39 14.02
C TYR A 217 -15.11 11.52 15.22
N VAL A 218 -14.26 10.57 15.59
CA VAL A 218 -14.46 9.72 16.77
C VAL A 218 -14.42 10.57 18.05
N TYR A 219 -13.43 11.46 18.18
CA TYR A 219 -13.36 12.36 19.34
C TYR A 219 -14.56 13.31 19.41
N ILE A 220 -15.02 13.86 18.29
CA ILE A 220 -16.22 14.70 18.24
C ILE A 220 -17.45 13.88 18.67
N ALA A 221 -17.63 12.66 18.16
CA ALA A 221 -18.76 11.81 18.52
C ALA A 221 -18.77 11.43 20.01
N VAL A 222 -17.61 11.05 20.57
CA VAL A 222 -17.44 10.76 22.00
C VAL A 222 -17.71 12.00 22.85
N GLY A 223 -17.23 13.16 22.42
CA GLY A 223 -17.50 14.44 23.08
C GLY A 223 -18.99 14.77 23.12
N LEU A 224 -19.68 14.66 21.98
CA LEU A 224 -21.13 14.89 21.89
C LEU A 224 -21.91 13.89 22.74
N ALA A 225 -21.57 12.60 22.69
CA ALA A 225 -22.21 11.58 23.53
C ALA A 225 -22.02 11.87 25.02
N SER A 226 -20.81 12.28 25.42
CA SER A 226 -20.50 12.64 26.81
C SER A 226 -21.31 13.85 27.28
N MET A 227 -21.45 14.88 26.44
CA MET A 227 -22.27 16.05 26.74
C MET A 227 -23.76 15.71 26.93
N VAL A 228 -24.30 14.83 26.08
CA VAL A 228 -25.69 14.36 26.19
C VAL A 228 -25.89 13.57 27.49
N ILE A 229 -24.97 12.66 27.83
CA ILE A 229 -25.04 11.87 29.07
C ILE A 229 -24.99 12.77 30.30
N LEU A 230 -24.07 13.75 30.34
CA LEU A 230 -23.97 14.70 31.44
C LEU A 230 -25.23 15.56 31.58
N GLY A 231 -25.82 15.99 30.46
CA GLY A 231 -27.09 16.71 30.45
C GLY A 231 -28.23 15.89 31.07
N VAL A 232 -28.36 14.61 30.68
CA VAL A 232 -29.38 13.71 31.23
C VAL A 232 -29.17 13.48 32.74
N VAL A 233 -27.94 13.23 33.17
CA VAL A 233 -27.61 13.04 34.60
C VAL A 233 -27.93 14.29 35.41
N SER A 234 -27.59 15.47 34.90
CA SER A 234 -27.90 16.75 35.56
C SER A 234 -29.40 16.95 35.75
N VAL A 235 -30.22 16.65 34.73
CA VAL A 235 -31.69 16.72 34.82
C VAL A 235 -32.24 15.70 35.82
N LEU A 236 -31.71 14.47 35.85
CA LEU A 236 -32.13 13.44 36.80
C LEU A 236 -31.81 13.84 38.25
N LEU A 237 -30.61 14.38 38.50
CA LEU A 237 -30.22 14.89 39.81
C LEU A 237 -31.12 16.06 40.22
N TRP A 238 -31.35 17.04 39.33
CA TRP A 238 -32.25 18.16 39.57
C TRP A 238 -33.67 17.68 39.96
N ARG A 239 -34.23 16.72 39.20
CA ARG A 239 -35.53 16.11 39.50
C ARG A 239 -35.54 15.43 40.87
N PHE A 240 -34.47 14.74 41.24
CA PHE A 240 -34.32 14.09 42.54
C PHE A 240 -34.26 15.11 43.69
N TYR A 241 -33.49 16.19 43.52
CA TYR A 241 -33.41 17.28 44.50
C TYR A 241 -34.77 17.98 44.69
N ILE A 242 -35.49 18.29 43.61
CA ILE A 242 -36.84 18.89 43.72
C ILE A 242 -37.83 17.95 44.40
N ARG A 243 -37.79 16.64 44.11
CA ARG A 243 -38.66 15.65 44.77
C ARG A 243 -38.37 15.57 46.28
N LYS A 244 -37.10 15.65 46.68
CA LYS A 244 -36.68 15.69 48.09
C LYS A 244 -37.06 17.00 48.79
N ALA A 245 -37.16 18.11 48.07
CA ALA A 245 -37.48 19.43 48.62
C ALA A 245 -38.99 19.69 48.82
N LYS A 246 -39.88 18.72 48.57
CA LYS A 246 -41.29 18.84 48.99
C LYS A 246 -41.40 18.56 50.52
N PRO A 247 -41.78 19.53 51.36
CA PRO A 247 -41.94 19.32 52.79
C PRO A 247 -43.28 18.65 53.10
N ILE A 248 -43.26 17.79 54.13
CA ILE A 248 -44.44 17.30 54.85
C ILE A 248 -45.22 18.51 55.38
N GLN A 249 -46.52 18.63 55.05
CA GLN A 249 -47.45 19.51 55.76
C GLN A 249 -47.39 19.17 57.26
N HIS A 250 -46.78 20.05 58.07
CA HIS A 250 -47.01 20.04 59.52
C HIS A 250 -48.38 20.66 59.77
N GLY A 251 -49.22 19.89 60.45
CA GLY A 251 -50.63 20.19 60.68
C GLY A 251 -50.87 21.48 61.45
N SER A 252 -51.98 22.11 61.06
CA SER A 252 -53.01 22.71 61.92
C SER A 252 -52.64 22.83 63.41
N LEU A 253 -52.48 24.07 63.87
CA LEU A 253 -52.67 24.45 65.27
C LEU A 253 -53.57 25.69 65.28
N ASP A 254 -54.86 25.40 65.38
CA ASP A 254 -55.95 26.06 66.11
C ASP A 254 -55.95 27.59 66.21
N ASN A 255 -56.99 28.17 65.61
CA ASN A 255 -57.48 29.54 65.82
C ASN A 255 -58.09 29.66 67.23
N ILE A 256 -57.55 30.51 68.10
CA ILE A 256 -58.26 31.07 69.28
C ILE A 256 -57.78 32.52 69.53
N LEU A 257 -58.71 33.49 69.34
CA LEU A 257 -58.85 34.85 69.92
C LEU A 257 -57.69 35.86 69.72
N ASP A 258 -57.84 37.13 69.35
CA ASP A 258 -58.92 38.14 69.45
C ASP A 258 -58.85 39.07 68.21
N GLY A 259 -59.94 39.63 67.69
CA GLY A 259 -60.49 40.90 68.18
C GLY A 259 -60.49 41.97 67.07
N GLU A 260 -61.60 42.04 66.34
CA GLU A 260 -62.32 43.27 65.94
C GLU A 260 -61.54 44.48 65.36
N LEU A 261 -61.72 44.79 64.05
CA LEU A 261 -62.38 46.04 63.61
C LEU A 261 -62.58 46.10 62.07
N SER A 262 -63.80 46.50 61.69
CA SER A 262 -64.18 47.29 60.52
C SER A 262 -64.20 46.70 59.10
N SER A 263 -65.45 46.49 58.66
CA SER A 263 -66.12 47.25 57.59
C SER A 263 -65.59 47.12 56.16
N GLY A 264 -66.42 46.56 55.27
CA GLY A 264 -66.20 46.69 53.83
C GLY A 264 -66.99 45.75 52.95
N HIS A 265 -68.30 45.97 52.88
CA HIS A 265 -69.20 45.84 51.72
C HIS A 265 -69.00 44.74 50.65
N ALA A 266 -70.14 44.11 50.35
CA ALA A 266 -70.41 43.09 49.36
C ALA A 266 -70.29 43.51 47.88
N GLY A 267 -70.19 42.51 47.01
CA GLY A 267 -70.43 42.57 45.55
C GLY A 267 -69.51 41.61 44.79
N ALA A 268 -69.94 40.36 44.55
CA ALA A 268 -70.49 39.90 43.27
C ALA A 268 -69.65 40.32 42.04
N THR A 269 -69.05 39.41 41.27
CA THR A 269 -69.78 38.71 40.18
C THR A 269 -68.90 37.64 39.47
N ASN A 270 -69.54 36.51 39.17
CA ASN A 270 -69.52 35.66 37.96
C ASN A 270 -68.29 35.61 37.02
N SER A 271 -67.85 34.38 36.70
CA SER A 271 -68.09 33.67 35.40
C SER A 271 -67.09 32.50 35.29
N SER A 272 -67.51 31.23 35.15
CA SER A 272 -68.09 30.57 33.96
C SER A 272 -67.09 30.39 32.82
N PHE A 273 -66.60 29.15 32.62
CA PHE A 273 -66.61 28.32 31.38
C PHE A 273 -65.66 27.12 31.61
N ARG A 274 -66.05 25.83 31.57
CA ARG A 274 -66.45 25.00 30.40
C ARG A 274 -65.44 25.18 29.25
N THR A 275 -64.86 24.20 28.57
CA THR A 275 -65.13 22.77 28.35
C THR A 275 -63.84 22.19 27.72
N GLU A 276 -63.73 20.86 27.68
CA GLU A 276 -63.19 19.97 26.61
C GLU A 276 -62.40 20.60 25.43
N GLU A 277 -61.37 19.96 24.85
CA GLU A 277 -61.54 18.73 24.05
C GLU A 277 -60.28 17.86 23.90
N HIS A 278 -60.56 16.56 23.83
CA HIS A 278 -59.81 15.52 23.16
C HIS A 278 -59.91 15.67 21.63
N LEU A 279 -58.78 15.64 20.91
CA LEU A 279 -58.45 14.58 19.93
C LEU A 279 -56.98 14.67 19.53
#